data_AF-A0A420XEJ7-F1
#
_entry.id   AF-A0A420XEJ7-F1
#
_cell.length_a   1.000
_cell.length_b   1.000
_cell.length_c   1.000
_cell.angle_alpha   90.00
_cell.angle_beta   90.00
_cell.angle_gamma   90.00
#
_symmetry.space_group_name_H-M   'P 1'
#
loop_
_entity.id
_entity.type
_entity.pdbx_description
1 polymer ?
#
loop_
_entity_poly.entity_id
_entity_poly.type
_entity_poly.pdbx_seq_one_letter_code
_entity_poly.pdbx_strand_id
1 'polypeptide(L)'
;MHFKSLFKPISLLFFALALIACSTTVTDPNIGREDFYQYAKWMDRMEVSLATVLDDQVMSAPAKGEPSPEVKETLSLAMNRQLDNNISTLKALNIRHVEVKQLKDMTLHMLTLSKQMMPLLAKKGAESDPKLAALEKEFDAEEQKSSALFRTLVQRFGLPQ
;
A
#
# COMPACT_ATOMS: atom_id res chain seq x y z
N MET A 1 -58.16 30.24 -4.73
CA MET A 1 -57.87 28.84 -4.33
C MET A 1 -56.41 28.54 -4.67
N HIS A 2 -55.51 28.53 -3.69
CA HIS A 2 -54.10 28.17 -3.88
C HIS A 2 -53.86 26.77 -3.31
N PHE A 3 -53.66 25.78 -4.18
CA PHE A 3 -53.14 24.46 -3.81
C PHE A 3 -51.64 24.60 -3.54
N LYS A 4 -51.25 24.82 -2.27
CA LYS A 4 -49.86 24.78 -1.84
C LYS A 4 -49.40 23.32 -1.74
N SER A 5 -48.55 22.93 -2.69
CA SER A 5 -47.35 22.08 -2.54
C SER A 5 -47.20 21.36 -1.18
N LEU A 6 -47.73 20.15 -1.09
CA LEU A 6 -47.58 19.22 0.05
C LEU A 6 -46.56 18.09 -0.21
N PHE A 7 -45.71 18.23 -1.23
CA PHE A 7 -44.83 17.14 -1.71
C PHE A 7 -43.32 17.39 -1.50
N LYS A 8 -42.92 18.26 -0.56
CA LYS A 8 -41.50 18.65 -0.39
C LYS A 8 -40.76 18.30 0.92
N PRO A 9 -41.36 17.80 2.03
CA PRO A 9 -40.55 17.47 3.21
C PRO A 9 -40.09 16.00 3.28
N ILE A 10 -40.70 15.07 2.53
CA ILE A 10 -40.37 13.63 2.67
C ILE A 10 -39.07 13.25 1.95
N SER A 11 -38.74 13.90 0.82
CA SER A 11 -37.55 13.54 0.02
C SER A 11 -36.21 14.01 0.63
N LEU A 12 -36.23 14.99 1.55
CA LEU A 12 -35.02 15.51 2.22
C LEU A 12 -34.58 14.62 3.40
N LEU A 13 -35.51 13.92 4.04
CA LEU A 13 -35.22 13.02 5.17
C LEU A 13 -34.46 11.76 4.74
N PHE A 14 -34.75 11.22 3.56
CA PHE A 14 -34.03 10.05 3.02
C PHE A 14 -32.58 10.38 2.59
N PHE A 15 -32.34 11.60 2.08
CA PHE A 15 -30.98 12.03 1.72
C PHE A 15 -30.08 12.24 2.94
N ALA A 16 -30.63 12.75 4.06
CA ALA A 16 -29.88 12.90 5.29
C ALA A 16 -29.53 11.56 5.95
N LEU A 17 -30.43 10.57 5.93
CA LEU A 17 -30.19 9.23 6.47
C LEU A 17 -29.16 8.44 5.66
N ALA A 18 -29.13 8.60 4.33
CA ALA A 18 -28.11 7.97 3.48
C ALA A 18 -26.70 8.56 3.72
N LEU A 19 -26.60 9.87 3.97
CA LEU A 19 -25.32 10.54 4.27
C LEU A 19 -24.79 10.15 5.66
N ILE A 20 -25.65 9.99 6.67
CA ILE A 20 -25.25 9.55 8.00
C ILE A 20 -24.74 8.10 7.95
N ALA A 21 -25.42 7.21 7.23
CA ALA A 21 -24.99 5.82 7.04
C ALA A 21 -23.65 5.68 6.27
N CYS A 22 -23.35 6.58 5.33
CA CYS A 22 -22.03 6.64 4.70
C CYS A 22 -20.94 7.18 5.64
N SER A 23 -21.28 8.12 6.54
CA SER A 23 -20.30 8.72 7.45
C SER A 23 -19.91 7.81 8.61
N THR A 24 -20.82 6.97 9.11
CA THR A 24 -20.50 6.04 10.19
C THR A 24 -19.50 4.99 9.73
N THR A 25 -19.66 4.42 8.52
CA THR A 25 -18.81 3.32 8.07
C THR A 25 -17.33 3.68 7.85
N VAL A 26 -17.04 4.95 7.64
CA VAL A 26 -15.72 5.43 7.18
C VAL A 26 -14.76 5.72 8.35
N THR A 27 -15.30 6.00 9.54
CA THR A 27 -14.53 6.27 10.77
C THR A 27 -14.95 5.37 11.94
N ASP A 28 -15.80 4.37 11.71
CA ASP A 28 -16.19 3.39 12.74
C ASP A 28 -14.95 2.63 13.24
N PRO A 29 -14.65 2.65 14.55
CA PRO A 29 -13.51 1.94 15.11
C PRO A 29 -13.51 0.43 14.89
N ASN A 30 -14.67 -0.22 14.80
CA ASN A 30 -14.78 -1.65 14.53
C ASN A 30 -14.42 -1.96 13.07
N ILE A 31 -14.90 -1.15 12.13
CA ILE A 31 -14.51 -1.25 10.72
C ILE A 31 -13.02 -0.93 10.57
N GLY A 32 -12.53 0.10 11.27
CA GLY A 32 -11.12 0.46 11.31
C GLY A 32 -10.22 -0.68 11.78
N ARG A 33 -10.61 -1.38 12.86
CA ARG A 33 -9.88 -2.55 13.36
C ARG A 33 -9.86 -3.70 12.34
N GLU A 34 -11.02 -4.07 11.79
CA GLU A 34 -11.12 -5.16 10.81
C GLU A 34 -10.29 -4.85 9.55
N ASP A 35 -10.43 -3.65 9.01
CA ASP A 35 -9.70 -3.23 7.83
C ASP A 35 -8.19 -3.16 8.11
N PHE A 36 -7.78 -2.67 9.29
CA PHE A 36 -6.38 -2.63 9.71
C PHE A 36 -5.79 -4.04 9.85
N TYR A 37 -6.55 -4.99 10.38
CA TYR A 37 -6.16 -6.40 10.45
C TYR A 37 -5.96 -7.01 9.06
N GLN A 38 -6.90 -6.79 8.13
CA GLN A 38 -6.76 -7.26 6.75
C GLN A 38 -5.52 -6.67 6.06
N TYR A 39 -5.26 -5.39 6.28
CA TYR A 39 -4.08 -4.70 5.78
C TYR A 39 -2.79 -5.27 6.38
N ALA A 40 -2.70 -5.42 7.70
CA ALA A 40 -1.54 -5.99 8.38
C ALA A 40 -1.25 -7.42 7.92
N LYS A 41 -2.28 -8.26 7.82
CA LYS A 41 -2.13 -9.62 7.29
C LYS A 41 -1.65 -9.64 5.83
N TRP A 42 -2.00 -8.62 5.04
CA TRP A 42 -1.45 -8.48 3.68
C TRP A 42 0.03 -8.08 3.71
N MET A 43 0.45 -7.19 4.62
CA MET A 43 1.86 -6.84 4.79
C MET A 43 2.71 -8.06 5.16
N ASP A 44 2.23 -8.89 6.10
CA ASP A 44 2.95 -10.12 6.50
C ASP A 44 3.14 -11.06 5.30
N ARG A 45 2.09 -11.23 4.48
CA ARG A 45 2.18 -12.04 3.25
C ARG A 45 3.15 -11.45 2.24
N MET A 46 3.16 -10.13 2.09
CA MET A 46 4.08 -9.42 1.21
C MET A 46 5.52 -9.65 1.66
N GLU A 47 5.84 -9.46 2.95
CA GLU A 47 7.18 -9.67 3.51
C GLU A 47 7.68 -11.09 3.28
N VAL A 48 6.86 -12.09 3.63
CA VAL A 48 7.17 -13.51 3.38
C VAL A 48 7.42 -13.75 1.88
N SER A 49 6.57 -13.20 1.01
CA SER A 49 6.70 -13.42 -0.44
C SER A 49 7.96 -12.80 -1.04
N LEU A 50 8.39 -11.64 -0.53
CA LEU A 50 9.64 -10.99 -0.95
C LEU A 50 10.85 -11.76 -0.42
N ALA A 51 10.81 -12.20 0.84
CA ALA A 51 11.84 -13.05 1.43
C ALA A 51 12.02 -14.36 0.65
N THR A 52 10.93 -15.02 0.26
CA THR A 52 10.98 -16.24 -0.56
C THR A 52 11.66 -15.99 -1.92
N VAL A 53 11.34 -14.89 -2.62
CA VAL A 53 12.00 -14.56 -3.88
C VAL A 53 13.49 -14.31 -3.68
N LEU A 54 13.87 -13.61 -2.60
CA LEU A 54 15.27 -13.38 -2.28
C LEU A 54 15.98 -14.71 -1.98
N ASP A 55 15.42 -15.57 -1.15
CA ASP A 55 16.01 -16.86 -0.79
C ASP A 55 16.16 -17.78 -2.00
N ASP A 56 15.12 -17.93 -2.83
CA ASP A 56 15.15 -18.77 -4.03
C ASP A 56 16.23 -18.33 -5.03
N GLN A 57 16.46 -17.02 -5.15
CA GLN A 57 17.42 -16.42 -6.07
C GLN A 57 18.83 -16.31 -5.49
N VAL A 58 18.98 -16.16 -4.17
CA VAL A 58 20.28 -16.17 -3.47
C VAL A 58 20.82 -17.58 -3.36
N MET A 59 19.98 -18.58 -3.08
CA MET A 59 20.38 -19.99 -2.99
C MET A 59 20.77 -20.60 -4.35
N SER A 60 20.41 -19.94 -5.45
CA SER A 60 20.82 -20.31 -6.81
C SER A 60 22.07 -19.57 -7.31
N ALA A 61 22.58 -18.58 -6.55
CA ALA A 61 23.81 -17.87 -6.89
C ALA A 61 25.06 -18.70 -6.47
N PRO A 62 26.13 -18.73 -7.30
CA PRO A 62 27.34 -19.49 -6.96
C PRO A 62 27.98 -18.96 -5.66
N ALA A 63 28.33 -19.86 -4.76
CA ALA A 63 28.71 -19.59 -3.35
C ALA A 63 29.95 -18.68 -3.13
N LYS A 64 30.66 -18.25 -4.18
CA LYS A 64 31.82 -17.35 -4.11
C LYS A 64 31.92 -16.49 -5.38
N GLY A 65 31.64 -15.19 -5.25
CA GLY A 65 31.80 -14.19 -6.32
C GLY A 65 30.67 -13.16 -6.32
N GLU A 66 30.88 -12.01 -6.99
CA GLU A 66 29.74 -11.15 -7.35
C GLU A 66 28.75 -11.96 -8.20
N PRO A 67 27.42 -11.82 -7.98
CA PRO A 67 26.43 -12.45 -8.83
C PRO A 67 26.68 -12.09 -10.30
N SER A 68 26.63 -13.07 -11.20
CA SER A 68 26.79 -12.81 -12.63
C SER A 68 25.73 -11.79 -13.10
N PRO A 69 25.98 -11.04 -14.18
CA PRO A 69 24.97 -10.14 -14.75
C PRO A 69 23.62 -10.83 -14.99
N GLU A 70 23.63 -12.10 -15.42
CA GLU A 70 22.43 -12.91 -15.66
C GLU A 70 21.67 -13.22 -14.37
N VAL A 71 22.37 -13.47 -13.26
CA VAL A 71 21.75 -13.65 -11.93
C VAL A 71 21.14 -12.33 -11.44
N LYS A 72 21.85 -11.20 -11.64
CA LYS A 72 21.33 -9.86 -11.28
C LYS A 72 20.07 -9.52 -12.09
N GLU A 73 20.05 -9.84 -13.39
CA GLU A 73 18.89 -9.64 -14.26
C GLU A 73 17.71 -10.55 -13.87
N THR A 74 17.97 -11.83 -13.60
CA THR A 74 16.95 -12.80 -13.19
C THR A 74 16.31 -12.39 -11.86
N LEU A 75 17.13 -12.01 -10.87
CA LEU A 75 16.66 -11.48 -9.59
C LEU A 75 15.84 -10.20 -9.78
N SER A 76 16.31 -9.26 -10.62
CA SER A 76 15.58 -8.02 -10.90
C SER A 76 14.21 -8.28 -11.54
N LEU A 77 14.12 -9.23 -12.48
CA LEU A 77 12.86 -9.65 -13.10
C LEU A 77 11.91 -10.33 -12.09
N ALA A 78 12.45 -11.21 -11.24
CA ALA A 78 11.67 -11.88 -10.21
C ALA A 78 11.10 -10.87 -9.19
N MET A 79 11.93 -9.94 -8.71
CA MET A 79 11.52 -8.86 -7.80
C MET A 79 10.47 -7.95 -8.45
N ASN A 80 10.63 -7.59 -9.72
CA ASN A 80 9.64 -6.82 -10.47
C ASN A 80 8.27 -7.52 -10.55
N ARG A 81 8.27 -8.82 -10.88
CA ARG A 81 7.03 -9.61 -10.90
C ARG A 81 6.39 -9.68 -9.53
N GLN A 82 7.19 -9.84 -8.47
CA GLN A 82 6.66 -9.92 -7.12
C GLN A 82 6.08 -8.59 -6.66
N LEU A 83 6.70 -7.47 -7.01
CA LEU A 83 6.15 -6.14 -6.77
C LEU A 83 4.84 -5.91 -7.54
N ASP A 84 4.73 -6.37 -8.78
CA ASP A 84 3.46 -6.32 -9.53
C ASP A 84 2.35 -7.12 -8.86
N ASN A 85 2.66 -8.32 -8.35
CA ASN A 85 1.72 -9.12 -7.59
C ASN A 85 1.29 -8.43 -6.29
N ASN A 86 2.24 -7.85 -5.55
CA ASN A 86 1.97 -7.14 -4.31
C ASN A 86 1.11 -5.89 -4.55
N ILE A 87 1.43 -5.11 -5.60
CA ILE A 87 0.62 -3.96 -6.04
C ILE A 87 -0.81 -4.40 -6.38
N SER A 88 -0.97 -5.47 -7.15
CA SER A 88 -2.27 -5.98 -7.57
C SER A 88 -3.11 -6.44 -6.37
N THR A 89 -2.53 -7.25 -5.49
CA THR A 89 -3.21 -7.76 -4.29
C THR A 89 -3.54 -6.66 -3.28
N LEU A 90 -2.67 -5.65 -3.14
CA LEU A 90 -2.95 -4.47 -2.31
C LEU A 90 -4.15 -3.69 -2.85
N LYS A 91 -4.17 -3.41 -4.16
CA LYS A 91 -5.28 -2.72 -4.81
C LYS A 91 -6.61 -3.45 -4.57
N ALA A 92 -6.60 -4.78 -4.60
CA ALA A 92 -7.76 -5.62 -4.37
C ALA A 92 -8.28 -5.64 -2.92
N LEU A 93 -7.50 -5.19 -1.93
CA LEU A 93 -7.99 -5.10 -0.55
C LEU A 93 -9.16 -4.12 -0.45
N ASN A 94 -10.30 -4.59 0.06
CA ASN A 94 -11.49 -3.78 0.25
C ASN A 94 -11.45 -3.03 1.59
N ILE A 95 -10.69 -1.93 1.62
CA ILE A 95 -10.53 -1.07 2.81
C ILE A 95 -11.55 0.07 2.75
N ARG A 96 -12.36 0.18 3.80
CA ARG A 96 -13.47 1.14 3.95
C ARG A 96 -13.10 2.28 4.90
N HIS A 97 -12.37 1.98 5.97
CA HIS A 97 -11.93 2.96 6.96
C HIS A 97 -10.91 3.93 6.35
N VAL A 98 -11.16 5.23 6.46
CA VAL A 98 -10.40 6.25 5.71
C VAL A 98 -8.92 6.28 6.05
N GLU A 99 -8.54 6.21 7.33
CA GLU A 99 -7.12 6.25 7.68
C GLU A 99 -6.37 4.97 7.30
N VAL A 100 -7.06 3.81 7.32
CA VAL A 100 -6.45 2.54 6.88
C VAL A 100 -6.32 2.56 5.36
N LYS A 101 -7.30 3.13 4.66
CA LYS A 101 -7.23 3.34 3.21
C LYS A 101 -6.10 4.28 2.84
N GLN A 102 -5.93 5.37 3.59
CA GLN A 102 -4.81 6.29 3.40
C GLN A 102 -3.47 5.56 3.58
N LEU A 103 -3.32 4.74 4.62
CA LEU A 103 -2.12 3.93 4.80
C LEU A 103 -1.90 2.97 3.62
N LYS A 104 -2.95 2.26 3.18
CA LYS A 104 -2.91 1.41 1.99
C LYS A 104 -2.44 2.18 0.75
N ASP A 105 -2.96 3.38 0.52
CA ASP A 105 -2.65 4.18 -0.65
C ASP A 105 -1.19 4.70 -0.61
N MET A 106 -0.69 5.07 0.58
CA MET A 106 0.74 5.42 0.78
C MET A 106 1.65 4.22 0.48
N THR A 107 1.31 3.04 0.99
CA THR A 107 2.07 1.81 0.73
C THR A 107 2.05 1.44 -0.75
N LEU A 108 0.91 1.63 -1.43
CA LEU A 108 0.80 1.43 -2.87
C LEU A 108 1.73 2.36 -3.66
N HIS A 109 1.82 3.62 -3.22
CA HIS A 109 2.74 4.59 -3.80
C HIS A 109 4.20 4.18 -3.58
N MET A 110 4.57 3.79 -2.35
CA MET A 110 5.92 3.29 -2.04
C MET A 110 6.31 2.09 -2.90
N LEU A 111 5.44 1.08 -3.06
CA LEU A 111 5.71 -0.06 -3.95
C LEU A 111 5.91 0.36 -5.40
N THR A 112 5.16 1.37 -5.85
CA THR A 112 5.28 1.93 -7.20
C THR A 112 6.62 2.65 -7.37
N LEU A 113 7.07 3.42 -6.37
CA LEU A 113 8.39 4.05 -6.35
C LEU A 113 9.50 3.01 -6.37
N SER A 114 9.42 1.96 -5.54
CA SER A 114 10.38 0.85 -5.55
C SER A 114 10.52 0.21 -6.94
N LYS A 115 9.40 0.03 -7.64
CA LYS A 115 9.39 -0.48 -9.01
C LYS A 115 10.13 0.46 -9.99
N GLN A 116 9.99 1.77 -9.83
CA GLN A 116 10.69 2.75 -10.66
C GLN A 116 12.19 2.86 -10.34
N MET A 117 12.58 2.61 -9.09
CA MET A 117 13.98 2.68 -8.63
C MET A 117 14.80 1.47 -9.08
N MET A 118 14.25 0.25 -9.05
CA MET A 118 14.98 -0.99 -9.43
C MET A 118 15.77 -0.91 -10.74
N PRO A 119 15.20 -0.48 -11.89
CA PRO A 119 15.97 -0.41 -13.14
C PRO A 119 17.05 0.68 -13.12
N LEU A 120 16.95 1.69 -12.24
CA LEU A 120 17.98 2.71 -12.08
C LEU A 120 19.13 2.21 -11.20
N LEU A 121 18.81 1.47 -10.14
CA LEU A 121 19.78 0.82 -9.24
C LEU A 121 20.66 -0.20 -9.97
N ALA A 122 20.15 -0.82 -11.05
CA ALA A 122 20.91 -1.75 -11.87
C ALA A 122 21.91 -1.08 -12.84
N LYS A 123 21.89 0.26 -12.98
CA LYS A 123 22.78 0.99 -13.89
C LYS A 123 24.15 1.26 -13.26
N LYS A 124 25.19 1.24 -14.09
CA LYS A 124 26.52 1.73 -13.69
C LYS A 124 26.45 3.22 -13.37
N GLY A 125 26.87 3.60 -12.16
CA GLY A 125 26.82 5.00 -11.69
C GLY A 125 25.45 5.44 -11.17
N ALA A 126 24.58 4.51 -10.76
CA ALA A 126 23.26 4.77 -10.18
C ALA A 126 23.29 5.87 -9.08
N GLU A 127 24.34 5.87 -8.28
CA GLU A 127 24.58 6.80 -7.16
C GLU A 127 24.60 8.28 -7.59
N SER A 128 24.84 8.56 -8.88
CA SER A 128 24.84 9.90 -9.46
C SER A 128 23.61 10.17 -10.35
N ASP A 129 22.65 9.25 -10.44
CA ASP A 129 21.44 9.41 -11.25
C ASP A 129 20.46 10.37 -10.53
N PRO A 130 20.21 11.58 -11.07
CA PRO A 130 19.35 12.56 -10.42
C PRO A 130 17.89 12.08 -10.32
N LYS A 131 17.47 11.16 -11.20
CA LYS A 131 16.14 10.55 -11.12
C LYS A 131 16.05 9.56 -9.96
N LEU A 132 17.11 8.78 -9.73
CA LEU A 132 17.16 7.88 -8.58
C LEU A 132 17.11 8.67 -7.28
N ALA A 133 17.94 9.72 -7.15
CA ALA A 133 17.95 10.57 -5.96
C ALA A 133 16.60 11.25 -5.69
N ALA A 134 15.87 11.64 -6.74
CA ALA A 134 14.51 12.20 -6.60
C ALA A 134 13.51 11.15 -6.10
N LEU A 135 13.57 9.92 -6.64
CA LEU A 135 12.71 8.82 -6.23
C LEU A 135 13.00 8.36 -4.80
N GLU A 136 14.26 8.28 -4.40
CA GLU A 136 14.68 7.96 -3.03
C GLU A 136 14.14 9.00 -2.05
N LYS A 137 14.31 10.29 -2.35
CA LYS A 137 13.77 11.37 -1.52
C LYS A 137 12.24 11.28 -1.38
N GLU A 138 11.53 10.95 -2.45
CA GLU A 138 10.08 10.79 -2.42
C GLU A 138 9.68 9.56 -1.60
N PHE A 139 10.41 8.45 -1.77
CA PHE A 139 10.20 7.22 -1.00
C PHE A 139 10.39 7.47 0.49
N ASP A 140 11.49 8.10 0.90
CA ASP A 140 11.79 8.42 2.31
C ASP A 140 10.71 9.32 2.93
N ALA A 141 10.25 10.32 2.18
CA ALA A 141 9.19 11.21 2.64
C ALA A 141 7.86 10.47 2.83
N GLU A 142 7.57 9.49 1.98
CA GLU A 142 6.36 8.68 2.08
C GLU A 142 6.47 7.63 3.21
N GLU A 143 7.65 7.02 3.38
CA GLU A 143 7.94 6.08 4.47
C GLU A 143 7.77 6.74 5.85
N GLN A 144 8.23 7.97 6.03
CA GLN A 144 8.07 8.68 7.29
C GLN A 144 6.59 8.91 7.63
N LYS A 145 5.78 9.30 6.63
CA LYS A 145 4.33 9.52 6.81
C LYS A 145 3.60 8.22 7.08
N SER A 146 3.89 7.18 6.29
CA SER A 146 3.24 5.87 6.41
C SER A 146 3.60 5.23 7.76
N SER A 147 4.84 5.34 8.21
CA SER A 147 5.29 4.87 9.52
C SER A 147 4.64 5.61 10.68
N ALA A 148 4.43 6.93 10.57
CA ALA A 148 3.72 7.70 11.58
C ALA A 148 2.23 7.30 11.67
N LEU A 149 1.58 7.14 10.52
CA LEU A 149 0.18 6.71 10.44
C LEU A 149 0.02 5.27 10.93
N PHE A 150 0.91 4.37 10.54
CA PHE A 150 0.94 2.98 11.00
C PHE A 150 1.04 2.90 12.53
N ARG A 151 1.99 3.63 13.14
CA ARG A 151 2.10 3.68 14.62
C ARG A 151 0.82 4.17 15.28
N THR A 152 0.16 5.18 14.71
CA THR A 152 -1.13 5.69 15.21
C THR A 152 -2.22 4.63 15.13
N LEU A 153 -2.29 3.89 14.03
CA LEU A 153 -3.27 2.81 13.83
C LEU A 153 -2.99 1.61 14.74
N VAL A 154 -1.72 1.24 14.96
CA VAL A 154 -1.32 0.22 15.93
C VAL A 154 -1.74 0.60 17.34
N GLN A 155 -1.49 1.84 17.77
CA GLN A 155 -1.92 2.32 19.09
C GLN A 155 -3.44 2.29 19.26
N ARG A 156 -4.18 2.55 18.17
CA ARG A 156 -5.65 2.63 18.19
C ARG A 156 -6.32 1.26 18.10
N PHE A 157 -5.81 0.36 17.26
CA PHE A 157 -6.48 -0.89 16.91
C PHE A 157 -5.76 -2.15 17.41
N GLY A 158 -4.49 -2.03 17.80
CA GLY A 158 -3.63 -3.18 18.11
C GLY A 158 -3.09 -3.85 16.85
N LEU A 159 -2.05 -4.68 17.01
CA LEU A 159 -1.60 -5.60 15.95
C LEU A 159 -2.46 -6.88 15.96
N PRO A 160 -2.59 -7.57 14.81
CA PRO A 160 -3.02 -8.96 14.76
C PRO A 160 -2.28 -9.80 15.81
N GLN A 161 -3.00 -10.61 16.59
CA GLN A 161 -2.40 -11.72 17.35
C GLN A 161 -2.39 -12.98 16.50
#